data_AF-A0A317T0J1-F1
#
_entry.id   AF-A0A317T0J1-F1
#
_cell.length_a   1.000
_cell.length_b   1.000
_cell.length_c   1.000
_cell.angle_alpha   90.00
_cell.angle_beta   90.00
_cell.angle_gamma   90.00
#
_symmetry.space_group_name_H-M   'P 1'
#
loop_
_entity.id
_entity.type
_entity.pdbx_description
1 polymer ?
#
loop_
_entity_poly.entity_id
_entity_poly.type
_entity_poly.pdbx_seq_one_letter_code
_entity_poly.pdbx_strand_id
1 'polypeptide(L)'
;MPTPSLNLQIPSYLDAHLLDARVYLPASYTAPTTQHWHQKLAIIGHPYAPLGGSYDDHVVLEVAETLLRAGWVVSTFNFRYDW
;
A
#
# COMPACT_ATOMS: atom_id res chain seq x y z
N MET A 1 -3.12 -9.91 7.09
CA MET A 1 -3.42 -8.58 6.51
C MET A 1 -4.88 -8.18 6.76
N PRO A 2 -5.14 -6.94 7.24
CA PRO A 2 -6.50 -6.43 7.46
C PRO A 2 -7.19 -6.05 6.14
N THR A 3 -8.50 -5.80 6.19
CA THR A 3 -9.25 -5.24 5.05
C THR A 3 -8.69 -3.85 4.69
N PRO A 4 -8.48 -3.53 3.40
CA PRO A 4 -8.05 -2.20 2.98
C PRO A 4 -8.99 -1.11 3.51
N SER A 5 -8.42 -0.03 4.04
CA SER A 5 -9.19 1.15 4.45
C SER A 5 -9.71 1.92 3.24
N LEU A 6 -8.99 1.86 2.13
CA LEU A 6 -9.38 2.43 0.85
C LEU A 6 -8.86 1.55 -0.29
N ASN A 7 -9.71 1.29 -1.27
CA ASN A 7 -9.32 0.75 -2.57
C ASN A 7 -9.47 1.86 -3.59
N LEU A 8 -8.47 2.01 -4.45
CA LEU A 8 -8.43 3.12 -5.40
C LEU A 8 -7.74 2.71 -6.71
N GLN A 9 -8.14 3.37 -7.78
CA GLN A 9 -7.52 3.26 -9.09
C GLN A 9 -6.94 4.62 -9.46
N ILE A 10 -5.63 4.68 -9.66
CA ILE A 10 -4.94 5.91 -10.05
C ILE A 10 -4.55 5.79 -11.52
N PRO A 11 -4.91 6.75 -12.38
CA PRO A 11 -4.36 6.80 -13.72
C PRO A 11 -2.85 7.05 -13.64
N SER A 12 -2.08 6.14 -14.22
CA SER A 12 -0.66 6.29 -14.45
C SER A 12 -0.39 7.60 -15.19
N TYR A 13 0.66 8.29 -14.79
CA TYR A 13 1.05 9.55 -15.42
C TYR A 13 1.47 9.36 -16.89
N LEU A 14 2.05 8.21 -17.24
CA LEU A 14 2.67 7.99 -18.55
C LEU A 14 1.66 7.70 -19.66
N ASP A 15 0.64 6.89 -19.36
CA ASP A 15 -0.26 6.30 -20.35
C ASP A 15 -1.73 6.31 -19.91
N ALA A 16 -2.03 6.95 -18.77
CA ALA A 16 -3.34 6.96 -18.13
C ALA A 16 -3.89 5.57 -17.77
N HIS A 17 -3.07 4.52 -17.82
CA HIS A 17 -3.50 3.19 -17.42
C HIS A 17 -3.86 3.17 -15.93
N LEU A 18 -4.97 2.53 -15.58
CA LEU A 18 -5.43 2.49 -14.19
C LEU A 18 -4.57 1.52 -13.37
N LEU A 19 -3.88 2.07 -12.37
CA LEU A 19 -3.10 1.33 -11.40
C LEU A 19 -3.96 1.03 -10.18
N ASP A 20 -4.12 -0.25 -9.87
CA ASP A 20 -4.80 -0.66 -8.65
C ASP A 20 -3.89 -0.43 -7.44
N ALA A 21 -4.45 0.25 -6.43
CA ALA A 21 -3.79 0.46 -5.16
C ALA A 21 -4.74 0.24 -3.98
N ARG A 22 -4.16 -0.17 -2.87
CA ARG A 22 -4.86 -0.39 -1.60
C ARG A 22 -4.15 0.38 -0.51
N VAL A 23 -4.89 1.12 0.29
CA VAL A 23 -4.36 1.86 1.44
C VAL A 23 -4.86 1.23 2.73
N TYR A 24 -3.95 1.06 3.66
CA TYR A 24 -4.16 0.48 4.97
C TYR A 24 -3.77 1.49 6.03
N LEU A 25 -4.71 1.79 6.92
CA LEU A 25 -4.48 2.63 8.07
C LEU A 25 -4.11 1.74 9.26
N PRO A 26 -3.08 2.10 10.05
CA PRO A 26 -2.77 1.36 11.28
C PRO A 26 -3.87 1.58 12.31
N ALA A 27 -4.04 0.64 13.24
CA ALA A 27 -5.05 0.75 14.30
C ALA A 27 -4.90 2.03 15.15
N SER A 28 -3.68 2.55 15.27
CA SER A 28 -3.40 3.82 15.96
C SER A 28 -3.96 5.05 15.25
N TYR A 29 -4.30 4.96 13.96
CA TYR A 29 -4.82 6.09 13.18
C TYR A 29 -6.23 6.51 13.62
N THR A 30 -7.05 5.56 14.07
CA THR A 30 -8.42 5.82 14.55
C THR A 30 -8.47 6.12 16.05
N ALA A 31 -7.34 6.01 16.76
CA ALA A 31 -7.30 6.28 18.19
C ALA A 31 -7.46 7.78 18.45
N PRO A 32 -8.40 8.19 19.33
CA PRO A 32 -8.56 9.59 19.74
C PRO A 32 -7.34 9.98 20.57
N THR A 33 -6.31 10.51 19.92
CA THR A 33 -5.09 10.97 20.59
C THR A 33 -4.92 12.47 20.37
N THR A 34 -4.49 13.17 21.43
CA THR A 34 -4.12 14.60 21.41
C THR A 34 -2.75 14.82 20.77
N GLN A 35 -2.11 13.77 20.28
CA GLN A 35 -0.74 13.76 19.83
C GLN A 35 -0.70 13.90 18.30
N HIS A 36 0.10 14.85 17.82
CA HIS A 36 0.35 15.02 16.39
C HIS A 36 0.77 13.67 15.79
N TRP A 37 -0.06 13.15 14.88
CA TRP A 37 0.21 11.92 14.17
C TRP A 37 1.56 12.05 13.45
N HIS A 38 2.53 11.19 13.81
CA HIS A 38 3.78 11.10 13.07
C HIS A 38 3.48 10.39 11.75
N GLN A 39 3.46 11.16 10.67
CA GLN A 39 3.07 10.79 9.31
C GLN A 39 4.08 9.80 8.67
N LYS A 40 4.15 8.57 9.18
CA LYS A 40 4.97 7.52 8.59
C LYS A 40 4.16 6.81 7.50
N LEU A 41 4.58 6.97 6.25
CA LEU A 41 3.95 6.36 5.08
C LEU A 41 4.94 5.43 4.38
N ALA A 42 4.46 4.24 4.00
CA ALA A 42 5.19 3.33 3.13
C ALA A 42 4.39 3.06 1.87
N ILE A 43 5.07 3.12 0.72
CA ILE A 43 4.53 2.70 -0.57
C ILE A 43 5.27 1.44 -0.98
N ILE A 44 4.54 0.35 -1.19
CA ILE A 44 5.09 -0.95 -1.54
C ILE A 44 4.55 -1.33 -2.92
N GLY A 45 5.45 -1.66 -3.82
CA GLY A 45 5.14 -2.28 -5.10
C GLY A 45 5.85 -3.59 -5.22
N HIS A 46 5.25 -4.55 -5.91
CA HIS A 46 5.93 -5.80 -6.19
C HIS A 46 7.05 -5.56 -7.23
N PRO A 47 8.32 -5.91 -6.96
CA PRO A 47 9.43 -5.64 -7.87
C PRO A 47 9.40 -6.46 -9.17
N TYR A 48 8.59 -7.52 -9.21
CA TYR A 48 8.48 -8.43 -10.36
C TYR A 48 7.11 -8.40 -11.06
N ALA A 49 6.51 -7.22 -11.21
CA ALA A 49 5.32 -7.05 -12.05
C ALA A 49 5.37 -7.80 -13.40
N PRO A 50 6.47 -7.79 -14.19
CA PRO A 50 6.50 -8.50 -15.48
C PRO A 50 6.53 -10.03 -15.34
N LEU A 51 6.74 -10.56 -14.13
CA LEU A 51 6.68 -12.00 -13.84
C LEU A 51 5.34 -12.39 -13.20
N GLY A 52 4.32 -11.54 -13.27
CA GLY A 52 3.00 -11.78 -12.66
C GLY A 52 2.91 -11.41 -11.19
N GLY A 53 3.85 -10.59 -10.70
CA GLY A 53 3.83 -10.06 -9.33
C GLY A 53 2.58 -9.24 -9.02
N SER A 54 2.04 -9.42 -7.83
CA SER A 54 0.86 -8.70 -7.33
C SER A 54 1.13 -8.18 -5.92
N TYR A 55 0.39 -7.15 -5.49
CA TYR A 55 0.32 -6.76 -4.08
C TYR A 55 -0.20 -7.89 -3.17
N ASP A 56 -0.76 -8.97 -3.74
CA ASP A 56 -1.26 -10.15 -3.03
C ASP A 56 -0.14 -11.18 -2.79
N ASP A 57 1.10 -10.89 -3.22
CA ASP A 57 2.26 -11.71 -2.91
C ASP A 57 2.52 -11.78 -1.39
N HIS A 58 2.83 -12.97 -0.89
CA HIS A 58 3.04 -13.21 0.55
C HIS A 58 4.11 -12.30 1.17
N VAL A 59 5.19 -11.99 0.45
CA VAL A 59 6.25 -11.13 0.94
C VAL A 59 5.74 -9.69 1.06
N VAL A 60 4.98 -9.21 0.07
CA VAL A 60 4.36 -7.88 0.11
C VAL A 60 3.40 -7.78 1.30
N LEU A 61 2.56 -8.80 1.49
CA LEU A 61 1.60 -8.85 2.59
C LEU A 61 2.30 -8.87 3.96
N GLU A 62 3.37 -9.65 4.14
CA GLU A 62 4.11 -9.72 5.41
C GLU A 62 4.83 -8.40 5.74
N VAL A 63 5.45 -7.75 4.74
CA VAL A 63 6.09 -6.45 4.91
C VAL A 63 5.05 -5.39 5.27
N ALA A 64 3.92 -5.36 4.55
CA ALA A 64 2.83 -4.43 4.83
C ALA A 64 2.27 -4.61 6.24
N GLU A 65 2.05 -5.86 6.66
CA GLU A 65 1.54 -6.16 8.00
C GLU A 65 2.52 -5.73 9.09
N THR A 66 3.81 -5.96 8.88
CA THR A 66 4.87 -5.54 9.81
C THR A 66 4.91 -4.02 9.97
N LEU A 67 4.79 -3.27 8.89
CA LEU A 67 4.77 -1.80 8.92
C LEU A 67 3.49 -1.26 9.58
N LEU A 68 2.34 -1.88 9.32
CA LEU A 68 1.08 -1.53 9.98
C LEU A 68 1.16 -1.71 11.50
N ARG A 69 1.74 -2.82 11.97
CA ARG A 69 1.99 -3.05 13.41
C ARG A 69 2.94 -2.01 14.01
N ALA A 70 3.88 -1.48 13.23
CA ALA A 70 4.78 -0.39 13.64
C ALA A 70 4.14 1.01 13.54
N GLY A 71 2.85 1.10 13.22
CA GLY A 71 2.08 2.35 13.18
C GLY A 71 2.28 3.17 11.89
N TRP A 72 2.68 2.53 10.78
CA TRP A 72 2.78 3.19 9.48
C TRP A 72 1.46 3.10 8.73
N VAL A 73 1.12 4.15 7.97
CA VAL A 73 0.17 4.03 6.85
C VAL A 73 0.89 3.30 5.72
N VAL A 74 0.23 2.31 5.13
CA VAL A 74 0.82 1.50 4.06
C VAL A 74 -0.07 1.56 2.84
N SER A 75 0.54 1.81 1.67
CA SER A 75 -0.12 1.67 0.38
C SER A 75 0.57 0.59 -0.44
N THR A 76 -0.20 -0.35 -0.99
CA THR A 76 0.31 -1.40 -1.88
C THR A 76 -0.17 -1.18 -3.30
N PHE A 77 0.72 -1.26 -4.28
CA PHE A 77 0.44 -0.99 -5.69
C PHE A 77 0.72 -2.20 -6.57
N ASN A 78 -0.14 -2.43 -7.54
CA ASN A 78 0.15 -3.25 -8.72
C ASN A 78 0.79 -2.36 -9.79
N PHE A 79 2.09 -2.05 -9.62
CA PHE A 79 2.83 -1.39 -10.69
C PHE A 79 3.00 -2.33 -11.87
N ARG A 80 3.09 -1.77 -13.07
CA ARG A 80 3.40 -2.50 -14.30
C ARG A 80 4.84 -2.26 -14.71
N TYR A 81 5.32 -3.14 -15.57
CA TYR A 81 6.58 -2.96 -16.27
C TYR A 81 6.28 -2.91 -17.75
N ASP A 82 6.23 -1.70 -18.30
CA ASP A 82 6.12 -1.46 -19.73
C ASP A 82 7.28 -0.52 -20.12
N TRP A 83 7.97 -0.83 -21.22
CA TRP A 83 9.10 -0.06 -21.76
C TRP A 83 8.62 1.12 -22.61
#